data_AF-M3HIK0-F1
#
_entry.id   AF-M3HIK0-F1
#
_cell.length_a   1.000
_cell.length_b   1.000
_cell.length_c   1.000
_cell.angle_alpha   90.00
_cell.angle_beta   90.00
_cell.angle_gamma   90.00
#
_symmetry.space_group_name_H-M   'P 1'
#
loop_
_entity.id
_entity.type
_entity.pdbx_description
1 polymer ?
#
loop_
_entity_poly.entity_id
_entity_poly.type
_entity_poly.pdbx_seq_one_letter_code
_entity_poly.pdbx_strand_id
1 'polypeptide(L)'
;MEARFNELLEGSRADISVRILGKDLNTLLDLQNSLKENLHKIPGAMEVELDPIMALRKSTVIDIVPDPSKLKYYNVSLPLFNNVVEASMSGFELGGYYEEEVRFPIKIRLSEEFRNRESEISNIGVGTQDGGMIPIKLLASIEKKKNHDHF
;
A
#
# COMPACT_ATOMS: atom_id res chain seq x y z
N MET A 1 14.86 30.48 -5.37
CA MET A 1 13.68 30.70 -4.50
C MET A 1 12.37 30.56 -5.28
N GLU A 2 12.38 30.75 -6.61
CA GLU A 2 11.21 30.55 -7.49
C GLU A 2 10.69 29.10 -7.58
N ALA A 3 11.57 28.10 -7.70
CA ALA A 3 11.17 26.69 -7.84
C ALA A 3 10.28 26.17 -6.69
N ARG A 4 10.52 26.65 -5.46
CA ARG A 4 9.78 26.23 -4.26
C ARG A 4 8.38 26.86 -4.15
N PHE A 5 8.17 28.00 -4.83
CA PHE A 5 6.88 28.70 -4.86
C PHE A 5 5.96 28.11 -5.95
N ASN A 6 6.53 27.77 -7.11
CA ASN A 6 5.81 27.04 -8.16
C ASN A 6 5.41 25.62 -7.70
N GLU A 7 6.24 24.95 -6.90
CA GLU A 7 5.90 23.63 -6.31
C GLU A 7 4.63 23.69 -5.45
N LEU A 8 4.42 24.78 -4.69
CA LEU A 8 3.23 24.97 -3.83
C LEU A 8 1.94 25.26 -4.63
N LEU A 9 2.06 25.84 -5.83
CA LEU A 9 0.91 26.22 -6.66
C LEU A 9 0.54 25.15 -7.69
N GLU A 10 1.53 24.50 -8.31
CA GLU A 10 1.31 23.54 -9.40
C GLU A 10 1.52 22.08 -8.99
N GLY A 11 2.28 21.83 -7.91
CA GLY A 11 2.58 20.50 -7.40
C GLY A 11 3.73 19.77 -8.10
N SER A 12 4.55 20.48 -8.91
CA SER A 12 5.70 19.90 -9.63
C SER A 12 6.94 20.78 -9.50
N ARG A 13 8.13 20.16 -9.53
CA ARG A 13 9.44 20.84 -9.54
C ARG A 13 10.01 21.06 -10.94
N ALA A 14 9.31 20.61 -11.98
CA ALA A 14 9.76 20.71 -13.36
C ALA A 14 9.52 22.11 -13.95
N ASP A 15 10.42 22.57 -14.81
CA ASP A 15 10.25 23.81 -15.58
C ASP A 15 9.03 23.77 -16.52
N ILE A 16 8.67 22.55 -16.97
CA ILE A 16 7.48 22.28 -17.78
C ILE A 16 6.77 21.06 -17.19
N SER A 17 5.47 21.18 -16.94
CA SER A 17 4.62 20.08 -16.49
C SER A 17 3.53 19.78 -17.52
N VAL A 18 3.23 18.49 -17.71
CA VAL A 18 2.12 18.04 -18.55
C VAL A 18 1.19 17.18 -17.70
N ARG A 19 -0.09 17.57 -17.63
CA ARG A 19 -1.12 16.88 -16.83
C ARG A 19 -2.15 16.25 -17.75
N ILE A 20 -2.32 14.93 -17.63
CA ILE A 20 -3.35 14.17 -18.35
C ILE A 20 -4.47 13.85 -17.36
N LEU A 21 -5.70 14.25 -17.70
CA LEU A 21 -6.88 14.06 -16.85
C LEU A 21 -7.90 13.17 -17.56
N GLY A 22 -8.50 12.25 -16.82
CA GLY A 22 -9.45 11.29 -17.36
C GLY A 22 -9.95 10.32 -16.30
N LYS A 23 -10.87 9.44 -16.70
CA LYS A 23 -11.51 8.47 -15.79
C LYS A 23 -10.84 7.09 -15.78
N ASP A 24 -10.18 6.73 -16.86
CA ASP A 24 -9.56 5.41 -17.03
C ASP A 24 -8.05 5.51 -16.84
N LEU A 25 -7.53 4.98 -15.74
CA LEU A 25 -6.09 5.07 -15.45
C LEU A 25 -5.26 4.25 -16.46
N ASN A 26 -5.76 3.15 -17.02
CA ASN A 26 -5.01 2.37 -18.02
C ASN A 26 -4.78 3.24 -19.26
N THR A 27 -5.83 3.89 -19.75
CA THR A 27 -5.72 4.86 -20.85
C THR A 27 -4.77 6.00 -20.48
N LEU A 28 -4.87 6.56 -19.27
CA LEU A 28 -3.98 7.64 -18.81
C LEU A 28 -2.51 7.20 -18.74
N LEU A 29 -2.24 5.97 -18.30
CA LEU A 29 -0.91 5.38 -18.24
C LEU A 29 -0.31 5.18 -19.63
N ASP A 30 -1.10 4.66 -20.57
CA ASP A 30 -0.65 4.43 -21.95
C ASP A 30 -0.32 5.76 -22.66
N LEU A 31 -1.17 6.77 -22.45
CA LEU A 31 -0.91 8.13 -22.93
C LEU A 31 0.35 8.73 -22.29
N GLN A 32 0.56 8.52 -20.99
CA GLN A 32 1.73 9.02 -20.29
C GLN A 32 3.03 8.38 -20.78
N ASN A 33 3.04 7.06 -20.99
CA ASN A 33 4.20 6.35 -21.55
C ASN A 33 4.50 6.80 -22.98
N SER A 34 3.46 6.92 -23.81
CA SER A 34 3.59 7.42 -25.19
C SER A 34 4.11 8.86 -25.22
N LEU A 35 3.63 9.71 -24.32
CA LEU A 35 4.10 11.08 -24.17
C LEU A 35 5.57 11.11 -23.75
N LYS A 36 5.95 10.31 -22.75
CA LYS A 36 7.34 10.20 -22.27
C LYS A 36 8.30 9.82 -23.40
N GLU A 37 7.96 8.78 -24.18
CA GLU A 37 8.78 8.35 -25.33
C GLU A 37 8.94 9.45 -26.39
N ASN A 38 7.90 10.25 -26.62
CA ASN A 38 7.96 11.34 -27.59
C ASN A 38 8.72 12.55 -27.05
N LEU A 39 8.57 12.88 -25.77
CA LEU A 39 9.30 13.97 -25.14
C LEU A 39 10.80 13.69 -25.06
N HIS A 40 11.22 12.43 -24.83
CA HIS A 40 12.64 12.05 -24.86
C HIS A 40 13.31 12.25 -26.23
N LYS A 41 12.54 12.33 -27.33
CA LYS A 41 13.09 12.60 -28.67
C LYS A 41 13.37 14.09 -28.90
N ILE A 42 12.88 14.97 -28.04
CA ILE A 42 13.04 16.42 -28.20
C ILE A 42 14.44 16.81 -27.66
N PRO A 43 15.30 17.42 -28.50
CA PRO A 43 16.59 17.91 -28.04
C PRO A 43 16.44 18.90 -26.88
N GLY A 44 17.11 18.62 -25.75
CA GLY A 44 17.05 19.45 -24.54
C GLY A 44 16.11 18.94 -23.45
N ALA A 45 15.30 17.90 -23.71
CA ALA A 45 14.51 17.24 -22.67
C ALA A 45 15.41 16.30 -21.82
N MET A 46 16.11 16.86 -20.83
CA MET A 46 17.11 16.12 -20.04
C MET A 46 16.51 15.09 -19.07
N GLU A 47 15.37 15.36 -18.43
CA GLU A 47 14.80 14.46 -17.42
C GLU A 47 13.26 14.50 -17.44
N VAL A 48 12.64 13.52 -18.10
CA VAL A 48 11.18 13.34 -18.11
C VAL A 48 10.81 12.37 -16.98
N GLU A 49 10.43 12.93 -15.83
CA GLU A 49 9.97 12.17 -14.66
C GLU A 49 8.46 11.95 -14.69
N LEU A 50 8.02 10.75 -14.28
CA LEU A 50 6.61 10.42 -14.13
C LEU A 50 6.22 10.58 -12.66
N ASP A 51 5.04 11.12 -12.40
CA ASP A 51 4.53 11.29 -11.03
C ASP A 51 4.58 9.94 -10.26
N PRO A 52 5.28 9.89 -9.10
CA PRO A 52 5.41 8.69 -8.26
C PRO A 52 4.08 8.08 -7.83
N ILE A 53 3.01 8.88 -7.75
CA ILE A 53 1.66 8.42 -7.39
C ILE A 53 1.17 7.35 -8.38
N MET A 54 1.57 7.42 -9.65
CA MET A 54 1.20 6.41 -10.65
C MET A 54 2.00 5.11 -10.50
N ALA A 55 3.25 5.18 -10.02
CA ALA A 55 4.05 3.99 -9.72
C ALA A 55 3.46 3.20 -8.53
N LEU A 56 2.99 3.89 -7.49
CA LEU A 56 2.29 3.28 -6.35
C LEU A 56 0.98 2.58 -6.76
N ARG A 57 0.30 3.06 -7.82
CA ARG A 57 -0.90 2.41 -8.38
C ARG A 57 -0.62 1.13 -9.18
N LYS A 58 0.64 0.89 -9.59
CA LYS A 58 1.08 -0.39 -10.18
C LYS A 58 1.62 -1.38 -9.15
N SER A 59 1.74 -0.97 -7.88
CA SER A 59 2.19 -1.89 -6.84
C SER A 59 1.21 -3.06 -6.72
N THR A 60 1.76 -4.21 -6.39
CA THR A 60 0.97 -5.38 -6.12
C THR A 60 0.63 -5.39 -4.63
N VAL A 61 -0.66 -5.50 -4.31
CA VAL A 61 -1.17 -5.59 -2.95
C VAL A 61 -1.59 -7.02 -2.67
N ILE A 62 -1.49 -7.42 -1.40
CA ILE A 62 -2.08 -8.65 -0.90
C ILE A 62 -3.44 -8.27 -0.31
N ASP A 63 -4.49 -8.74 -0.96
CA ASP A 63 -5.87 -8.54 -0.55
C ASP A 63 -6.31 -9.73 0.33
N ILE A 64 -6.80 -9.45 1.53
CA ILE A 64 -7.24 -10.45 2.50
C ILE A 64 -8.73 -10.24 2.72
N VAL A 65 -9.55 -11.10 2.13
CA VAL A 65 -11.01 -10.95 2.12
C VAL A 65 -11.63 -11.94 3.12
N PRO A 66 -12.12 -11.46 4.29
CA PRO A 66 -12.74 -12.34 5.27
C PRO A 66 -14.03 -12.95 4.75
N ASP A 67 -14.26 -14.24 5.05
CA ASP A 67 -15.53 -14.93 4.84
C ASP A 67 -16.38 -14.83 6.13
N PRO A 68 -17.48 -14.05 6.12
CA PRO A 68 -18.32 -13.87 7.30
C PRO A 68 -18.90 -15.17 7.85
N SER A 69 -19.16 -16.16 6.99
CA SER A 69 -19.70 -17.46 7.38
C SER A 69 -18.66 -18.27 8.17
N LYS A 70 -17.40 -18.23 7.73
CA LYS A 70 -16.28 -18.88 8.43
C LYS A 70 -15.98 -18.19 9.75
N LEU A 71 -15.90 -16.86 9.75
CA LEU A 71 -15.73 -16.07 10.97
C LEU A 71 -16.79 -16.44 12.02
N LYS A 72 -18.06 -16.50 11.63
CA LYS A 72 -19.15 -16.90 12.52
C LYS A 72 -19.00 -18.36 13.00
N TYR A 73 -18.64 -19.28 12.11
CA TYR A 73 -18.47 -20.69 12.45
C TYR A 73 -17.38 -20.91 13.50
N TYR A 74 -16.26 -20.20 13.39
CA TYR A 74 -15.15 -20.25 14.35
C TYR A 74 -15.28 -19.25 15.52
N ASN A 75 -16.43 -18.58 15.65
CA ASN A 75 -16.68 -17.57 16.67
C ASN A 75 -15.60 -16.47 16.73
N VAL A 76 -15.10 -16.04 15.57
CA VAL A 76 -14.16 -14.94 15.40
C VAL A 76 -14.95 -13.69 14.99
N SER A 77 -14.81 -12.60 15.73
CA SER A 77 -15.42 -11.33 15.35
C SER A 77 -14.62 -10.64 14.23
N LEU A 78 -15.30 -9.94 13.32
CA LEU A 78 -14.63 -9.19 12.26
C LEU A 78 -13.64 -8.13 12.81
N PRO A 79 -13.94 -7.38 13.89
CA PRO A 79 -12.96 -6.47 14.49
C PRO A 79 -11.70 -7.20 14.98
N LEU A 80 -11.85 -8.36 15.62
CA LEU A 80 -10.71 -9.15 16.09
C LEU A 80 -9.86 -9.65 14.91
N PHE A 81 -10.51 -10.17 13.87
CA PHE A 81 -9.83 -10.59 12.64
C PHE A 81 -9.03 -9.43 12.01
N ASN A 82 -9.66 -8.27 11.82
CA ASN A 82 -9.01 -7.09 11.24
C ASN A 82 -7.84 -6.61 12.10
N ASN A 83 -8.00 -6.58 13.43
CA ASN A 83 -6.92 -6.20 14.35
C ASN A 83 -5.71 -7.14 14.21
N VAL A 84 -5.94 -8.45 14.10
CA VAL A 84 -4.84 -9.42 13.92
C VAL A 84 -4.17 -9.24 12.55
N VAL A 85 -4.93 -9.01 11.49
CA VAL A 85 -4.38 -8.73 10.15
C VAL A 85 -3.54 -7.46 10.17
N GLU A 86 -4.08 -6.36 10.69
CA GLU A 86 -3.39 -5.07 10.78
C GLU A 86 -2.11 -5.16 11.60
N ALA A 87 -2.20 -5.74 12.79
CA ALA A 87 -1.08 -6.01 13.67
C ALA A 87 0.02 -6.83 13.01
N SER A 88 -0.38 -7.88 12.29
CA SER A 88 0.55 -8.76 11.64
C SER A 88 1.26 -8.06 10.50
N MET A 89 0.61 -7.12 9.79
CA MET A 89 1.19 -6.43 8.64
C MET A 89 1.97 -5.17 9.03
N SER A 90 1.37 -4.30 9.84
CA SER A 90 1.89 -2.98 10.20
C SER A 90 2.66 -2.97 11.52
N GLY A 91 2.50 -4.03 12.33
CA GLY A 91 3.01 -4.07 13.69
C GLY A 91 2.16 -3.25 14.67
N PHE A 92 2.51 -3.36 15.95
CA PHE A 92 1.96 -2.57 17.04
C PHE A 92 2.97 -1.55 17.54
N GLU A 93 2.55 -0.31 17.74
CA GLU A 93 3.33 0.66 18.52
C GLU A 93 3.16 0.37 20.01
N LEU A 94 4.25 0.05 20.70
CA LEU A 94 4.26 -0.17 22.14
C LEU A 94 4.32 1.14 22.93
N GLY A 95 4.89 2.17 22.33
CA GLY A 95 5.13 3.45 23.00
C GLY A 95 6.17 4.28 22.26
N GLY A 96 6.67 5.31 22.92
CA GLY A 96 7.73 6.17 22.40
C GLY A 96 8.92 6.24 23.37
N TYR A 97 10.13 6.14 22.84
CA TYR A 97 11.34 6.57 23.52
C TYR A 97 11.54 8.07 23.25
N TYR A 98 11.86 8.83 24.29
CA TYR A 98 12.11 10.26 24.17
C TYR A 98 13.60 10.52 24.39
N GLU A 99 14.19 11.27 23.47
CA GLU A 99 15.55 11.80 23.59
C GLU A 99 15.45 13.31 23.32
N GLU A 100 15.70 14.10 24.37
CA GLU A 100 15.44 15.55 24.37
C GLU A 100 13.98 15.89 23.98
N GLU A 101 13.79 16.62 22.87
CA GLU A 101 12.48 16.97 22.31
C GLU A 101 12.04 16.03 21.17
N VAL A 102 12.79 14.96 20.89
CA VAL A 102 12.49 14.01 19.81
C VAL A 102 11.84 12.74 20.36
N ARG A 103 10.68 12.38 19.80
CA ARG A 103 9.96 11.14 20.12
C ARG A 103 10.23 10.08 19.04
N PHE A 104 10.77 8.94 19.44
CA PHE A 104 10.99 7.76 18.60
C PHE A 104 9.95 6.68 18.91
N PRO A 105 9.06 6.30 17.96
CA PRO A 105 8.10 5.23 18.20
C PRO A 105 8.78 3.86 18.25
N ILE A 106 8.43 3.07 19.27
CA ILE A 106 8.86 1.68 19.40
C ILE A 106 7.76 0.79 18.84
N LYS A 107 8.08 -0.02 17.82
CA LYS A 107 7.12 -0.93 17.17
C LYS A 107 7.56 -2.38 17.25
N ILE A 108 6.62 -3.27 17.58
CA ILE A 108 6.77 -4.71 17.39
C ILE A 108 6.07 -5.08 16.08
N ARG A 109 6.75 -5.83 15.22
CA ARG A 109 6.18 -6.33 13.97
C ARG A 109 6.74 -7.71 13.65
N LEU A 110 5.98 -8.50 12.90
CA LEU A 110 6.50 -9.76 12.35
C LEU A 110 7.68 -9.47 11.41
N SER A 111 8.65 -10.38 11.39
CA SER A 111 9.76 -10.31 10.42
C SER A 111 9.20 -10.33 9.00
N GLU A 112 9.99 -9.77 8.08
CA GLU A 112 9.56 -9.56 6.70
C GLU A 112 9.20 -10.87 5.97
N GLU A 113 9.87 -11.96 6.32
CA GLU A 113 9.64 -13.30 5.77
C GLU A 113 8.20 -13.79 5.97
N PHE A 114 7.55 -13.42 7.08
CA PHE A 114 6.17 -13.82 7.38
C PHE A 114 5.11 -12.91 6.76
N ARG A 115 5.50 -11.77 6.19
CA ARG A 115 4.59 -10.74 5.65
C ARG A 115 4.66 -10.56 4.14
N ASN A 116 5.71 -11.06 3.50
CA ASN A 116 5.91 -10.92 2.05
C ASN A 116 5.41 -12.12 1.23
N ARG A 117 5.05 -13.24 1.88
CA ARG A 117 4.62 -14.46 1.22
C ARG A 117 3.20 -14.82 1.62
N GLU A 118 2.32 -14.99 0.63
CA GLU A 118 0.93 -15.40 0.84
C GLU A 118 0.81 -16.67 1.68
N SER A 119 1.70 -17.64 1.46
CA SER A 119 1.73 -18.89 2.23
C SER A 119 1.96 -18.65 3.73
N GLU A 120 2.80 -17.68 4.09
CA GLU A 120 3.08 -17.35 5.49
C GLU A 120 1.92 -16.58 6.12
N ILE A 121 1.41 -15.58 5.40
CA ILE A 121 0.25 -14.79 5.83
C ILE A 121 -0.95 -15.72 6.09
N SER A 122 -1.14 -16.72 5.22
CA SER A 122 -2.23 -17.68 5.33
C SER A 122 -2.19 -18.52 6.62
N ASN A 123 -1.00 -18.67 7.23
CA ASN A 123 -0.79 -19.44 8.45
C ASN A 123 -0.78 -18.59 9.71
N ILE A 124 -0.91 -17.25 9.62
CA ILE A 124 -1.04 -16.38 10.78
C ILE A 124 -2.28 -16.81 11.58
N GLY A 125 -2.09 -17.05 12.87
CA GLY A 125 -3.15 -17.48 13.78
C GLY A 125 -3.98 -16.30 14.29
N VAL A 126 -5.30 -16.40 14.16
CA VAL A 126 -6.26 -15.54 14.85
C VAL A 126 -6.70 -16.24 16.11
N GLY A 127 -6.38 -15.65 17.27
CA GLY A 127 -6.80 -16.18 18.56
C GLY A 127 -8.33 -16.15 18.70
N THR A 128 -8.91 -17.24 19.17
CA THR A 128 -10.34 -17.36 19.45
C THR A 128 -10.62 -17.15 20.95
N GLN A 129 -11.87 -16.84 21.29
CA GLN A 129 -12.27 -16.56 22.68
C GLN A 129 -12.08 -17.76 23.62
N ASP A 130 -12.08 -18.98 23.09
CA ASP A 130 -11.85 -20.25 23.79
C ASP A 130 -10.36 -20.62 23.90
N GLY A 131 -9.45 -19.72 23.51
CA GLY A 131 -8.00 -19.92 23.62
C GLY A 131 -7.38 -20.73 22.47
N GLY A 132 -8.16 -21.08 21.45
CA GLY A 132 -7.67 -21.65 20.21
C GLY A 132 -7.00 -20.62 19.30
N MET A 133 -6.35 -21.12 18.25
CA MET A 133 -5.84 -20.30 17.16
C MET A 133 -6.34 -20.88 15.83
N ILE A 134 -6.97 -20.02 15.03
CA ILE A 134 -7.48 -20.38 13.71
C ILE A 134 -6.67 -19.64 12.65
N PRO A 135 -5.99 -20.34 11.73
CA PRO A 135 -5.18 -19.69 10.70
C PRO A 135 -6.06 -18.88 9.73
N ILE A 136 -5.54 -17.75 9.23
CA ILE A 136 -6.25 -16.84 8.31
C ILE A 136 -6.82 -17.59 7.10
N LYS A 137 -6.13 -18.60 6.56
CA LYS A 137 -6.61 -19.41 5.41
C LYS A 137 -7.96 -20.09 5.62
N LEU A 138 -8.39 -20.30 6.87
CA LEU A 138 -9.70 -20.88 7.19
C LEU A 138 -10.79 -19.81 7.34
N LEU A 139 -10.40 -18.55 7.47
CA LEU A 139 -11.26 -17.40 7.77
C LEU A 139 -11.40 -16.44 6.59
N ALA A 140 -10.45 -16.43 5.65
CA ALA A 140 -10.38 -15.46 4.56
C ALA A 140 -9.72 -16.05 3.31
N SER A 141 -10.05 -15.49 2.14
CA SER A 141 -9.25 -15.66 0.93
C SER A 141 -8.10 -14.65 0.90
N ILE A 142 -6.97 -15.06 0.34
CA ILE A 142 -5.79 -14.22 0.16
C ILE A 142 -5.50 -14.19 -1.33
N GLU A 143 -5.47 -13.00 -1.90
CA GLU A 143 -5.29 -12.80 -3.33
C GLU A 143 -4.26 -11.71 -3.59
N LYS A 144 -3.47 -11.89 -4.64
CA LYS A 144 -2.53 -10.88 -5.10
C LYS A 144 -3.20 -10.02 -6.16
N LYS A 145 -3.50 -8.76 -5.83
CA LYS A 145 -4.19 -7.82 -6.73
C LYS A 145 -3.28 -6.67 -7.14
N LYS A 146 -3.53 -6.10 -8.32
CA LYS A 146 -2.86 -4.88 -8.73
C LYS A 146 -3.63 -3.71 -8.10
N ASN A 147 -2.92 -2.79 -7.46
CA ASN A 147 -3.52 -1.68 -6.72
C ASN A 147 -4.46 -0.80 -7.57
N HIS A 148 -4.23 -0.73 -8.89
CA HIS A 148 -5.12 0.00 -9.79
C HIS A 148 -6.53 -0.61 -9.88
N ASP A 149 -6.75 -1.90 -9.63
CA ASP A 149 -8.05 -2.55 -9.81
C ASP A 149 -9.17 -2.01 -8.86
N HIS A 150 -8.81 -1.16 -7.89
CA HIS A 150 -9.73 -0.52 -6.94
C HIS A 150 -10.21 0.89 -7.33
N PHE A 151 -9.73 1.45 -8.45
CA PHE A 151 -10.03 2.83 -8.89
C PHE A 151 -10.64 2.91 -10.28
#